data_AF-A0A484D7Q2-F1
#
_entry.id   AF-A0A484D7Q2-F1
#
_cell.length_a   1.000
_cell.length_b   1.000
_cell.length_c   1.000
_cell.angle_alpha   90.00
_cell.angle_beta   90.00
_cell.angle_gamma   90.00
#
_symmetry.space_group_name_H-M   'P 1'
#
loop_
_entity.id
_entity.type
_entity.pdbx_description
1 polymer ?
#
loop_
_entity_poly.entity_id
_entity_poly.type
_entity_poly.pdbx_seq_one_letter_code
_entity_poly.pdbx_strand_id
1 'polypeptide(L)'
;MFRMNRNPQEEIEELKEEEDDYVNVQSWTVDKVTARQNQRFRCFSQSFPLIAVGWLILLVIMGLCIYFATLSHERESELMAANRNLTNLNDKLSVLENRITNLTAVNQELETERNNVIRPIQIMEANWNKLNASRVKWTIDVYCHNGRQCKACEQGWELFQSSCYLGERPTEKAANLSRQIVELVKSDTALPDSYS
;
A
#
# COMPACT_ATOMS: atom_id res chain seq x y z
N MET A 1 15.03 -26.80 -0.35
CA MET A 1 15.04 -27.49 -1.66
C MET A 1 14.16 -28.73 -1.52
N PHE A 2 12.88 -28.65 -1.89
CA PHE A 2 12.00 -29.83 -1.94
C PHE A 2 11.46 -29.94 -3.37
N ARG A 3 11.89 -30.99 -4.08
CA ARG A 3 11.29 -31.45 -5.33
C ARG A 3 10.06 -32.27 -4.97
N MET A 4 8.86 -31.83 -5.35
CA MET A 4 7.74 -32.75 -5.55
C MET A 4 7.87 -33.33 -6.96
N ASN A 5 8.20 -34.61 -7.04
CA ASN A 5 7.99 -35.41 -8.25
C ASN A 5 6.54 -35.88 -8.22
N ARG A 6 5.76 -35.56 -9.27
CA ARG A 6 4.36 -35.96 -9.43
C ARG A 6 4.28 -36.73 -10.74
N ASN A 7 3.78 -37.97 -10.69
CA ASN A 7 3.08 -38.58 -11.82
C ASN A 7 1.90 -39.40 -11.28
N PRO A 8 0.74 -39.44 -11.97
CA PRO A 8 -0.53 -39.91 -11.47
C PRO A 8 -0.85 -41.31 -11.96
N GLN A 9 -1.77 -42.00 -11.28
CA GLN A 9 -2.97 -42.60 -11.89
C GLN A 9 -3.74 -43.42 -10.85
N GLU A 10 -5.06 -43.28 -10.93
CA GLU A 10 -6.09 -44.31 -10.73
C GLU A 10 -6.16 -45.04 -9.37
N GLU A 11 -7.14 -44.63 -8.57
CA GLU A 11 -7.92 -45.57 -7.77
C GLU A 11 -9.39 -45.39 -8.16
N ILE A 12 -9.84 -46.32 -9.01
CA ILE A 12 -11.23 -46.52 -9.41
C ILE A 12 -11.91 -47.35 -8.32
N GLU A 13 -13.15 -46.96 -8.04
CA GLU A 13 -14.12 -47.56 -7.14
C GLU A 13 -14.19 -49.10 -7.25
N GLU A 14 -14.00 -49.78 -6.11
CA GLU A 14 -14.50 -51.14 -5.87
C GLU A 14 -15.31 -51.13 -4.57
N LEU A 15 -16.64 -51.21 -4.69
CA LEU A 15 -17.50 -51.78 -3.66
C LEU A 15 -18.52 -52.67 -4.36
N LYS A 16 -18.33 -53.98 -4.14
CA LYS A 16 -19.16 -55.11 -4.57
C LYS A 16 -20.39 -55.25 -3.69
N GLU A 17 -21.51 -55.62 -4.29
CA GLU A 17 -22.69 -56.35 -3.73
C GLU A 17 -23.77 -56.29 -4.85
N GLU A 18 -24.58 -57.29 -5.18
CA GLU A 18 -24.75 -58.71 -4.88
C GLU A 18 -25.69 -59.20 -6.01
N GLU A 19 -25.51 -60.45 -6.46
CA GLU A 19 -26.14 -61.00 -7.67
C GLU A 19 -27.44 -61.73 -7.31
N ASP A 20 -28.60 -61.15 -7.66
CA ASP A 20 -29.90 -61.82 -7.56
C ASP A 20 -30.38 -62.25 -8.96
N ASP A 21 -30.13 -63.52 -9.25
CA ASP A 21 -30.72 -64.31 -10.32
C ASP A 21 -32.23 -64.46 -10.12
N TYR A 22 -33.04 -63.89 -11.02
CA TYR A 22 -34.23 -64.60 -11.53
C TYR A 22 -34.85 -63.92 -12.77
N VAL A 23 -34.66 -64.51 -13.96
CA VAL A 23 -35.51 -64.24 -15.13
C VAL A 23 -36.12 -65.54 -15.66
N ASN A 24 -37.39 -65.73 -15.30
CA ASN A 24 -38.56 -66.21 -16.06
C ASN A 24 -38.34 -66.90 -17.43
N VAL A 25 -38.95 -68.08 -17.65
CA VAL A 25 -40.08 -68.31 -18.62
C VAL A 25 -40.57 -69.78 -18.61
N GLN A 26 -41.79 -69.95 -18.09
CA GLN A 26 -42.96 -70.75 -18.52
C GLN A 26 -42.84 -72.16 -19.17
N SER A 27 -43.57 -73.14 -18.60
CA SER A 27 -44.33 -74.15 -19.36
C SER A 27 -45.63 -74.55 -18.64
N TRP A 28 -46.66 -74.89 -19.42
CA TRP A 28 -48.08 -74.99 -19.05
C TRP A 28 -48.50 -76.45 -18.87
N THR A 29 -49.41 -76.77 -17.94
CA THR A 29 -50.48 -77.78 -18.12
C THR A 29 -51.55 -77.69 -17.02
N VAL A 30 -52.78 -77.37 -17.46
CA VAL A 30 -54.13 -77.82 -17.04
C VAL A 30 -54.18 -78.67 -15.75
N ASP A 31 -54.93 -78.29 -14.70
CA ASP A 31 -56.36 -78.64 -14.62
C ASP A 31 -57.25 -77.79 -13.70
N LYS A 32 -58.53 -77.87 -14.05
CA LYS A 32 -59.79 -77.26 -13.58
C LYS A 32 -60.05 -77.34 -12.06
N VAL A 33 -60.74 -76.34 -11.49
CA VAL A 33 -62.00 -76.48 -10.69
C VAL A 33 -62.51 -75.16 -10.08
N THR A 34 -63.75 -74.84 -10.50
CA THR A 34 -64.84 -74.02 -9.91
C THR A 34 -64.65 -72.56 -9.49
N ALA A 35 -65.55 -71.76 -10.06
CA ALA A 35 -65.87 -70.38 -9.70
C ALA A 35 -66.31 -70.22 -8.23
N ARG A 36 -65.86 -69.13 -7.60
CA ARG A 36 -66.64 -68.42 -6.57
C ARG A 36 -66.70 -66.95 -6.93
N GLN A 37 -67.88 -66.58 -7.42
CA GLN A 37 -68.28 -65.22 -7.70
C GLN A 37 -68.33 -64.41 -6.38
N ASN A 38 -67.97 -63.13 -6.48
CA ASN A 38 -68.46 -62.06 -5.62
C ASN A 38 -67.79 -61.90 -4.23
N GLN A 39 -66.52 -61.47 -4.23
CA GLN A 39 -66.02 -60.62 -3.14
C GLN A 39 -65.63 -59.27 -3.72
N ARG A 40 -66.50 -58.30 -3.44
CA ARG A 40 -66.36 -56.87 -3.69
C ARG A 40 -64.91 -56.41 -3.50
N PHE A 41 -64.30 -55.88 -4.56
CA PHE A 41 -63.13 -55.01 -4.45
C PHE A 41 -63.53 -53.74 -3.68
N ARG A 42 -63.52 -53.84 -2.34
CA ARG A 42 -63.70 -52.72 -1.40
C ARG A 42 -62.38 -52.31 -0.75
N CYS A 43 -61.27 -52.38 -1.48
CA CYS A 43 -59.96 -51.95 -0.98
C CYS A 43 -59.27 -50.87 -1.81
N PHE A 44 -59.89 -50.36 -2.88
CA PHE A 44 -59.30 -49.26 -3.66
C PHE A 44 -59.75 -47.87 -3.23
N SER A 45 -60.74 -47.71 -2.35
CA SER A 45 -61.24 -46.35 -2.02
C SER A 45 -60.44 -45.61 -0.94
N GLN A 46 -59.46 -46.25 -0.29
CA GLN A 46 -58.70 -45.64 0.82
C GLN A 46 -57.28 -45.19 0.44
N SER A 47 -56.76 -45.64 -0.71
CA SER A 47 -55.39 -45.36 -1.19
C SER A 47 -55.27 -44.06 -1.99
N PHE A 48 -56.34 -43.68 -2.71
CA PHE A 48 -56.38 -42.43 -3.49
C PHE A 48 -56.11 -41.15 -2.67
N PRO A 49 -56.69 -40.96 -1.47
CA PRO A 49 -56.40 -39.77 -0.67
C PRO A 49 -54.94 -39.73 -0.18
N LEU A 50 -54.33 -40.88 0.16
CA LEU A 50 -52.94 -40.94 0.63
C LEU A 50 -51.95 -40.62 -0.50
N ILE A 51 -52.21 -41.12 -1.70
CA ILE A 51 -51.42 -40.80 -2.90
C ILE A 51 -51.50 -39.29 -3.17
N ALA A 52 -52.71 -38.72 -3.19
CA ALA A 52 -52.91 -37.29 -3.40
C ALA A 52 -52.19 -36.41 -2.37
N VAL A 53 -52.24 -36.78 -1.08
CA VAL A 53 -51.50 -36.08 -0.02
C VAL A 53 -49.98 -36.19 -0.23
N GLY A 54 -49.49 -37.36 -0.64
CA GLY A 54 -48.07 -37.56 -0.98
C GLY A 54 -47.61 -36.64 -2.12
N TRP A 55 -48.40 -36.53 -3.19
CA TRP A 55 -48.08 -35.62 -4.31
C TRP A 55 -48.06 -34.15 -3.88
N LEU A 56 -48.99 -33.72 -3.01
CA LEU A 56 -48.99 -32.35 -2.49
C LEU A 56 -47.75 -32.05 -1.63
N ILE A 57 -47.33 -33.00 -0.79
CA ILE A 57 -46.10 -32.86 0.00
C ILE A 57 -44.88 -32.76 -0.90
N LEU A 58 -44.79 -33.58 -1.95
CA LEU A 58 -43.69 -33.50 -2.92
C LEU A 58 -43.65 -32.16 -3.65
N LEU A 59 -44.80 -31.60 -4.03
CA LEU A 59 -44.84 -30.26 -4.66
C LEU A 59 -44.35 -29.16 -3.72
N VAL A 60 -44.70 -29.23 -2.43
CA VAL A 60 -44.22 -28.29 -1.41
C VAL A 60 -42.70 -28.42 -1.23
N ILE A 61 -42.17 -29.65 -1.16
CA ILE A 61 -40.73 -29.90 -1.04
C ILE A 61 -40.00 -29.38 -2.28
N MET A 62 -40.48 -29.67 -3.48
CA MET A 62 -39.89 -29.18 -4.73
C MET A 62 -39.89 -27.66 -4.80
N GLY A 63 -40.99 -27.01 -4.39
CA GLY A 63 -41.09 -25.55 -4.31
C GLY A 63 -40.09 -24.95 -3.31
N LEU A 64 -39.95 -25.57 -2.13
CA LEU A 64 -38.95 -25.16 -1.14
C LEU A 64 -37.52 -25.36 -1.64
N CYS A 65 -37.22 -26.47 -2.29
CA CYS A 65 -35.90 -26.74 -2.88
C CYS A 65 -35.52 -25.67 -3.92
N ILE A 66 -36.45 -25.30 -4.79
CA ILE A 66 -36.23 -24.23 -5.78
C ILE A 66 -36.03 -22.89 -5.06
N TYR A 67 -36.88 -22.56 -4.07
CA TYR A 67 -36.77 -21.32 -3.29
C TYR A 67 -35.40 -21.19 -2.60
N PHE A 68 -34.96 -22.24 -1.89
CA PHE A 68 -33.66 -22.25 -1.23
C PHE A 68 -32.52 -22.19 -2.24
N ALA A 69 -32.60 -22.89 -3.37
CA ALA A 69 -31.57 -22.84 -4.41
C ALA A 69 -31.43 -21.45 -5.03
N THR A 70 -32.54 -20.75 -5.28
CA THR A 70 -32.51 -19.36 -5.78
C THR A 70 -31.92 -18.40 -4.75
N LEU A 71 -32.32 -18.54 -3.48
CA LEU A 71 -31.85 -17.68 -2.39
C LEU A 71 -30.37 -17.92 -2.07
N SER A 72 -29.89 -19.17 -2.17
CA SER A 72 -28.47 -19.50 -1.98
C SER A 72 -27.62 -18.97 -3.13
N HIS A 73 -28.08 -19.12 -4.38
CA HIS A 73 -27.35 -18.67 -5.55
C HIS A 73 -27.13 -17.16 -5.58
N GLU A 74 -28.15 -16.37 -5.22
CA GLU A 74 -28.05 -14.91 -5.18
C GLU A 74 -26.99 -14.46 -4.17
N ARG A 75 -27.03 -14.99 -2.93
CA ARG A 75 -26.02 -14.66 -1.91
C ARG A 75 -24.61 -15.10 -2.27
N GLU A 76 -24.46 -16.26 -2.90
CA GLU A 76 -23.15 -16.72 -3.39
C GLU A 76 -22.60 -15.81 -4.49
N SER A 77 -23.45 -15.34 -5.40
CA SER A 77 -23.05 -14.45 -6.48
C SER A 77 -22.56 -13.10 -5.97
N GLU A 78 -23.28 -12.51 -5.00
CA GLU A 78 -22.90 -11.26 -4.35
C GLU A 78 -21.59 -11.42 -3.57
N LEU A 79 -21.44 -12.53 -2.84
CA LEU A 79 -20.22 -12.85 -2.10
C LEU A 79 -19.02 -13.03 -3.05
N MET A 80 -19.20 -13.71 -4.19
CA MET A 80 -18.15 -13.85 -5.20
C MET A 80 -17.77 -12.51 -5.81
N ALA A 81 -18.74 -11.62 -6.08
CA ALA A 81 -18.47 -10.28 -6.58
C ALA A 81 -17.70 -9.42 -5.55
N ALA A 82 -18.13 -9.45 -4.28
CA ALA A 82 -17.47 -8.75 -3.19
C ALA A 82 -16.04 -9.27 -2.97
N ASN A 83 -15.84 -10.59 -2.98
CA ASN A 83 -14.51 -11.18 -2.86
C ASN A 83 -13.59 -10.79 -4.02
N ARG A 84 -14.08 -10.78 -5.26
CA ARG A 84 -13.31 -10.30 -6.42
C ARG A 84 -12.90 -8.83 -6.28
N ASN A 85 -13.80 -7.99 -5.76
CA ASN A 85 -13.50 -6.58 -5.53
C ASN A 85 -12.44 -6.42 -4.43
N LEU A 86 -12.57 -7.16 -3.33
CA LEU A 86 -11.56 -7.17 -2.25
C LEU A 86 -10.19 -7.61 -2.76
N THR A 87 -10.12 -8.67 -3.58
CA THR A 87 -8.85 -9.09 -4.18
C THR A 87 -8.27 -8.00 -5.09
N ASN A 88 -9.10 -7.34 -5.91
CA ASN A 88 -8.64 -6.25 -6.77
C ASN A 88 -8.11 -5.05 -5.98
N LEU A 89 -8.78 -4.70 -4.88
CA LEU A 89 -8.35 -3.64 -3.97
C LEU A 89 -7.03 -4.01 -3.28
N ASN A 90 -6.90 -5.26 -2.84
CA ASN A 90 -5.69 -5.77 -2.20
C ASN A 90 -4.50 -5.74 -3.18
N ASP A 91 -4.71 -6.14 -4.43
CA ASP A 91 -3.67 -6.07 -5.47
C ASP A 91 -3.23 -4.63 -5.74
N LYS A 92 -4.20 -3.70 -5.83
CA LYS A 92 -3.91 -2.26 -5.97
C LYS A 92 -3.14 -1.71 -4.79
N LEU A 93 -3.49 -2.12 -3.56
CA LEU A 93 -2.81 -1.70 -2.35
C LEU A 93 -1.35 -2.20 -2.34
N SER A 94 -1.13 -3.46 -2.69
CA SER A 94 0.21 -4.04 -2.79
C SER A 94 1.07 -3.33 -3.84
N VAL A 95 0.51 -3.00 -5.00
CA VAL A 95 1.21 -2.21 -6.03
C VAL A 95 1.56 -0.82 -5.51
N LEU A 96 0.65 -0.17 -4.77
CA LEU A 96 0.89 1.15 -4.20
C LEU A 96 1.99 1.11 -3.13
N GLU A 97 1.98 0.11 -2.25
CA GLU A 97 3.01 -0.10 -1.23
C GLU A 97 4.39 -0.32 -1.87
N ASN A 98 4.48 -1.12 -2.92
CA ASN A 98 5.72 -1.31 -3.68
C ASN A 98 6.20 -0.01 -4.35
N ARG A 99 5.29 0.84 -4.83
CA ARG A 99 5.66 2.15 -5.40
C ARG A 99 6.17 3.10 -4.31
N ILE A 100 5.53 3.13 -3.14
CA ILE A 100 5.97 3.95 -2.02
C ILE A 100 7.37 3.54 -1.58
N THR A 101 7.60 2.24 -1.36
CA THR A 101 8.92 1.74 -0.95
C THR A 101 10.01 2.04 -1.97
N ASN A 102 9.72 1.87 -3.27
CA ASN A 102 10.64 2.25 -4.34
C ASN A 102 10.96 3.75 -4.34
N LEU A 103 9.93 4.59 -4.24
CA LEU A 103 10.09 6.04 -4.23
C LEU A 103 10.86 6.53 -3.00
N THR A 104 10.64 5.92 -1.84
CA THR A 104 11.41 6.18 -0.63
C THR A 104 12.89 5.81 -0.83
N ALA A 105 13.19 4.66 -1.44
CA ALA A 105 14.56 4.26 -1.72
C ALA A 105 15.26 5.24 -2.69
N VAL A 106 14.58 5.64 -3.77
CA VAL A 106 15.09 6.62 -4.74
C VAL A 106 15.33 7.99 -4.08
N ASN A 107 14.42 8.43 -3.20
CA ASN A 107 14.61 9.67 -2.45
C ASN A 107 15.83 9.61 -1.52
N GLN A 108 16.06 8.50 -0.82
CA GLN A 108 17.23 8.32 0.03
C GLN A 108 18.55 8.34 -0.78
N GLU A 109 18.54 7.75 -1.97
CA GLU A 109 19.67 7.80 -2.89
C GLU A 109 19.94 9.23 -3.35
N LEU A 110 18.90 9.95 -3.80
CA LEU A 110 18.99 11.35 -4.21
C LEU A 110 19.50 12.27 -3.08
N GLU A 111 19.03 12.09 -1.85
CA GLU A 111 19.55 12.83 -0.69
C GLU A 111 21.03 12.57 -0.45
N THR A 112 21.44 11.31 -0.59
CA THR A 112 22.84 10.91 -0.45
C THR A 112 23.70 11.55 -1.54
N GLU A 113 23.28 11.51 -2.80
CA GLU A 113 23.97 12.17 -3.91
C GLU A 113 24.03 13.69 -3.71
N ARG A 114 22.92 14.32 -3.32
CA ARG A 114 22.85 15.75 -3.00
C ARG A 114 23.83 16.13 -1.91
N ASN A 115 23.94 15.33 -0.85
CA ASN A 115 24.88 15.57 0.24
C ASN A 115 26.34 15.32 -0.18
N ASN A 116 26.59 14.36 -1.06
CA ASN A 116 27.92 14.12 -1.64
C ASN A 116 28.41 15.28 -2.49
N VAL A 117 27.50 16.07 -3.10
CA VAL A 117 27.83 17.29 -3.84
C VAL A 117 27.97 18.50 -2.94
N ILE A 118 27.04 18.71 -2.00
CA ILE A 118 27.01 19.92 -1.15
C ILE A 118 28.15 19.93 -0.14
N ARG A 119 28.51 18.78 0.44
CA ARG A 119 29.57 18.70 1.47
C ARG A 119 30.93 19.21 0.95
N PRO A 120 31.45 18.76 -0.21
CA PRO A 120 32.68 19.32 -0.76
C PRO A 120 32.64 20.83 -0.99
N ILE A 121 31.50 21.37 -1.44
CA ILE A 121 31.33 22.81 -1.68
C ILE A 121 31.48 23.58 -0.37
N GLN A 122 30.78 23.17 0.69
CA GLN A 122 30.87 23.80 2.00
C GLN A 122 32.28 23.73 2.59
N ILE A 123 32.97 22.59 2.43
CA ILE A 123 34.36 22.43 2.87
C ILE A 123 35.28 23.39 2.11
N MET A 124 35.10 23.49 0.80
CA MET A 124 35.90 24.38 -0.05
C MET A 124 35.67 25.85 0.32
N GLU A 125 34.41 26.24 0.55
CA GLU A 125 34.04 27.59 0.98
C GLU A 125 34.65 27.94 2.34
N ALA A 126 34.56 27.04 3.33
CA ALA A 126 35.16 27.23 4.64
C ALA A 126 36.70 27.36 4.55
N ASN A 127 37.34 26.52 3.74
CA ASN A 127 38.78 26.57 3.52
C ASN A 127 39.20 27.87 2.82
N TRP A 128 38.44 28.31 1.82
CA TRP A 128 38.68 29.57 1.12
C TRP A 128 38.57 30.76 2.07
N ASN A 129 37.52 30.82 2.89
CA ASN A 129 37.32 31.88 3.88
C ASN A 129 38.46 31.94 4.90
N LYS A 130 38.92 30.78 5.39
CA LYS A 130 40.08 30.69 6.30
C LYS A 130 41.39 31.15 5.64
N LEU A 131 41.63 30.75 4.40
CA LEU A 131 42.81 31.15 3.64
C LEU A 131 42.80 32.66 3.38
N ASN A 132 41.65 33.22 3.00
CA ASN A 132 41.49 34.64 2.74
C ASN A 132 41.72 35.46 4.02
N ALA A 133 41.13 35.05 5.15
CA ALA A 133 41.37 35.69 6.45
C ALA A 133 42.86 35.67 6.83
N SER A 134 43.55 34.54 6.62
CA SER A 134 44.99 34.41 6.86
C SER A 134 45.82 35.31 5.94
N ARG A 135 45.45 35.41 4.66
CA ARG A 135 46.13 36.26 3.67
C ARG A 135 45.95 37.75 3.99
N VAL A 136 44.75 38.18 4.37
CA VAL A 136 44.48 39.55 4.82
C VAL A 136 45.33 39.86 6.05
N LYS A 137 45.34 38.96 7.05
CA LYS A 137 46.17 39.12 8.24
C LYS A 137 47.66 39.25 7.89
N TRP A 138 48.19 38.38 7.04
CA TRP A 138 49.60 38.44 6.63
C TRP A 138 49.93 39.73 5.88
N THR A 139 49.04 40.18 4.98
CA THR A 139 49.21 41.43 4.24
C THR A 139 49.27 42.63 5.18
N ILE A 140 48.39 42.68 6.17
CA ILE A 140 48.41 43.69 7.22
C ILE A 140 49.71 43.60 8.02
N ASP A 141 50.07 42.41 8.51
CA ASP A 141 51.27 42.22 9.32
C ASP A 141 52.51 42.69 8.54
N VAL A 142 52.72 42.27 7.29
CA VAL A 142 53.86 42.72 6.45
C VAL A 142 53.85 44.23 6.20
N TYR A 143 52.68 44.80 5.89
CA TYR A 143 52.58 46.23 5.61
C TYR A 143 52.81 47.09 6.87
N CYS A 144 52.39 46.59 8.03
CA CYS A 144 52.44 47.28 9.33
C CYS A 144 53.70 47.00 10.15
N HIS A 145 54.49 45.95 9.86
CA HIS A 145 55.65 45.57 10.68
C HIS A 145 56.85 46.52 10.55
N ASN A 146 56.99 47.24 9.44
CA ASN A 146 58.19 48.03 9.13
C ASN A 146 58.10 49.50 9.54
N GLY A 147 57.69 49.77 10.79
CA GLY A 147 57.66 51.13 11.36
C GLY A 147 56.64 52.09 10.73
N ARG A 148 55.83 51.60 9.78
CA ARG A 148 54.66 52.30 9.26
C ARG A 148 53.56 52.15 10.30
N GLN A 149 53.20 53.24 10.98
CA GLN A 149 52.00 53.25 11.79
C GLN A 149 50.81 53.01 10.88
N CYS A 150 50.28 51.79 10.88
CA CYS A 150 49.06 51.48 10.18
C CYS A 150 47.94 52.30 10.81
N LYS A 151 47.39 53.22 10.02
CA LYS A 151 46.16 53.90 10.36
C LYS A 151 45.03 52.92 10.09
N ALA A 152 44.07 52.87 11.01
CA ALA A 152 42.90 52.00 10.85
C ALA A 152 42.06 52.35 9.61
N CYS A 153 42.22 53.57 9.08
CA CYS A 153 41.49 54.09 7.94
C CYS A 153 42.41 54.71 6.89
N GLU A 154 41.99 54.68 5.62
CA GLU A 154 42.67 55.36 4.52
C GLU A 154 42.74 56.88 4.72
N GLN A 155 43.64 57.54 4.00
CA GLN A 155 43.86 58.97 4.12
C GLN A 155 42.58 59.74 3.74
N GLY A 156 42.07 60.57 4.65
CA GLY A 156 40.81 61.31 4.48
C GLY A 156 39.57 60.66 5.14
N TRP A 157 39.73 59.47 5.73
CA TRP A 157 38.68 58.77 6.47
C TRP A 157 38.94 58.86 7.99
N GLU A 158 37.91 59.17 8.77
CA GLU A 158 37.98 59.13 10.24
C GLU A 158 37.51 57.77 10.76
N LEU A 159 38.25 57.23 11.74
CA LEU A 159 37.84 56.04 12.48
C LEU A 159 36.78 56.42 13.50
N PHE A 160 35.60 55.82 13.40
CA PHE A 160 34.57 55.88 14.43
C PHE A 160 34.18 54.45 14.84
N GLN A 161 34.43 54.12 16.11
CA GLN A 161 34.30 52.76 16.64
C GLN A 161 35.19 51.77 15.87
N SER A 162 34.58 50.88 15.08
CA SER A 162 35.26 49.84 14.29
C SER A 162 35.15 50.07 12.78
N SER A 163 34.73 51.27 12.34
CA SER A 163 34.50 51.57 10.92
C SER A 163 35.05 52.93 10.51
N CYS A 164 35.39 53.06 9.23
CA CYS A 164 35.96 54.27 8.65
C CYS A 164 34.87 55.06 7.92
N TYR A 165 34.80 56.38 8.13
CA TYR A 165 33.82 57.26 7.50
C TYR A 165 34.51 58.42 6.76
N LEU A 166 34.02 58.74 5.56
CA LEU A 166 34.48 59.88 4.78
C LEU A 166 33.59 61.09 5.14
N GLY A 167 34.15 62.12 5.79
CA GLY A 167 33.41 63.33 6.15
C GLY A 167 32.98 63.42 7.62
N GLU A 168 31.93 64.20 7.89
CA GLU A 168 31.47 64.59 9.23
C GLU A 168 31.16 63.35 10.09
N ARG A 169 31.72 63.28 11.31
CA ARG A 169 31.54 62.12 12.20
C ARG A 169 30.05 61.80 12.33
N PRO A 170 29.60 60.57 12.00
CA PRO A 170 28.22 60.21 12.22
C PRO A 170 27.93 60.36 13.72
N THR A 171 26.87 61.10 14.04
CA THR A 171 26.39 61.19 15.42
C THR A 171 26.12 59.77 15.94
N GLU A 172 26.28 59.56 17.25
CA GLU A 172 26.05 58.24 17.87
C GLU A 172 24.69 57.63 17.48
N LYS A 173 23.70 58.50 17.25
CA LYS A 173 22.36 58.15 16.76
C LYS A 173 22.36 57.58 15.34
N ALA A 174 23.11 58.20 14.42
CA ALA A 174 23.24 57.70 13.05
C ALA A 174 23.99 56.35 13.02
N ALA A 175 25.05 56.20 13.81
CA ALA A 175 25.79 54.94 13.89
C ALA A 175 24.96 53.79 14.49
N ASN A 176 24.14 54.06 15.51
CA ASN A 176 23.21 53.07 16.07
C ASN A 176 22.12 52.66 15.07
N LEU A 177 21.58 53.60 14.29
CA LEU A 177 20.57 53.31 13.28
C LEU A 177 21.13 52.39 12.19
N SER A 178 22.34 52.67 11.70
CA SER A 178 23.02 51.81 10.72
C SER A 178 23.25 50.40 11.24
N ARG A 179 23.64 50.24 12.52
CA ARG A 179 23.79 48.92 13.14
C ARG A 179 22.46 48.15 13.21
N GLN A 180 21.36 48.82 13.60
CA GLN A 180 20.04 48.19 13.59
C GLN A 180 19.60 47.75 12.19
N ILE A 181 19.85 48.56 11.17
CA ILE A 181 19.50 48.21 9.78
C ILE A 181 20.26 46.96 9.32
N VAL A 182 21.56 46.85 9.63
CA VAL A 182 22.36 45.66 9.28
C VAL A 182 21.86 44.42 10.03
N GLU A 183 21.49 44.54 11.30
CA GLU A 183 20.91 43.42 12.06
C GLU A 183 19.54 42.99 11.52
N LEU A 184 18.69 43.94 11.11
CA LEU A 184 17.40 43.65 10.47
C LEU A 184 17.58 42.95 9.12
N VAL A 185 18.48 43.44 8.27
CA VAL A 185 18.77 42.81 6.97
C VAL A 185 19.33 41.39 7.16
N LYS A 186 20.16 41.17 8.18
CA LYS A 186 20.70 39.84 8.48
C LYS A 186 19.63 38.86 8.98
N SER A 187 18.66 39.35 9.75
CA SER A 187 17.45 38.62 10.16
C SER A 187 16.60 38.19 8.96
N ASP A 188 16.37 39.10 8.00
CA ASP A 188 15.50 38.82 6.84
C ASP A 188 16.17 37.89 5.80
N THR A 189 17.50 37.81 5.76
CA THR A 189 18.24 36.85 4.91
C THR A 189 18.39 35.45 5.50
N ALA A 190 17.96 35.22 6.75
CA ALA A 190 17.83 33.86 7.28
C ALA A 190 16.61 33.20 6.63
N LEU A 191 16.82 32.56 5.47
CA LEU A 191 15.81 31.69 4.88
C LEU A 191 15.41 30.65 5.93
N PRO A 192 14.10 30.39 6.13
CA PRO A 192 13.68 29.32 7.02
C PRO A 192 14.19 27.98 6.46
N ASP A 193 15.02 27.30 7.24
CA ASP A 193 15.30 25.88 7.10
C ASP A 193 13.99 25.11 7.36
N SER A 194 13.12 25.06 6.36
CA SER A 194 11.90 24.27 6.41
C SER A 194 11.60 23.65 5.06
N TYR A 195 12.25 22.52 4.77
CA TYR A 195 11.60 21.44 4.03
C TYR A 195 12.05 20.11 4.63
N SER A 196 11.08 19.49 5.31
CA SER A 196 11.03 18.08 5.70
C SER A 196 11.07 17.16 4.50
#